data_AF-Q2U9U0-F1
#
_entry.id   AF-Q2U9U0-F1
#
_cell.length_a   1.000
_cell.length_b   1.000
_cell.length_c   1.000
_cell.angle_alpha   90.00
_cell.angle_beta   90.00
_cell.angle_gamma   90.00
#
_symmetry.space_group_name_H-M   'P 1'
#
loop_
_entity.id
_entity.type
_entity.pdbx_description
1 polymer ?
#
loop_
_entity_poly.entity_id
_entity_poly.type
_entity_poly.pdbx_seq_one_letter_code
_entity_poly.pdbx_strand_id
1 'polypeptide(L)'
;MRPKRQQSWFQFVTEEVGASLIYDPNCLPQLIHLTDAPHRRHPALVSFLGRGKKDRALRSLFADNPSNSISTFGFRLRVDHRTLYSGRPILFTDGDPNQSPQPPDIGGLAGVEKIPIAWASSSGAQIVDTIVTRFLLPASHVVCIFAEDIGGLVGVQALLRRWIAIGPQATQPALRPRLLVVVETKEVTSGDESLGDAHLAGVLAPPSDAPEVFAGIHMLHVSSASVLSDEARYRPLKEELLKALDVMERDRSECGLHFSAAHLPGLLEKAIRHTAQAHDRTFNLIEKARPPPRPLEWTFHIGHFLRQGNKVAVEAQDIIISSSLMLDAFPPNMHEFHPIDLFRQRYWQPCLDALKPVVGGAAAVHRVQSLESRVINSHIDMINRGASALDLHQGQQEQHRPQHSLACGHALCDACVERYGQPPSRAESTYILEACPLCRQPCLTSIVLLPRTAAVRALTVDGGGIRGIVSLQILLTLQNLLGPHCPLPDLIDVAFGTSAGMSPPQPPPSPRGGGAVSFRPPAVPISRAWLTQCDCLYRRAQVATLLASSTAVDFFHGHVRSYAVSLTVGCTIQTRLNRFCEHTTVAQGDSLGRMYQRVPKSRSPPPPSMAQ
;
A
#
# COMPACT_ATOMS: atom_id res chain seq x y z
N MET A 1 5.44 -12.15 -45.36
CA MET A 1 6.05 -13.13 -44.42
C MET A 1 5.62 -12.76 -43.01
N ARG A 2 5.31 -13.74 -42.12
CA ARG A 2 5.22 -13.45 -40.68
C ARG A 2 6.63 -13.22 -40.15
N PRO A 3 6.89 -12.22 -39.29
CA PRO A 3 8.22 -12.02 -38.71
C PRO A 3 8.65 -13.25 -37.91
N LYS A 4 9.93 -13.61 -37.98
CA LYS A 4 10.49 -14.64 -37.11
C LYS A 4 10.46 -14.09 -35.68
N ARG A 5 9.78 -14.78 -34.76
CA ARG A 5 9.76 -14.43 -33.34
C ARG A 5 10.98 -15.07 -32.68
N GLN A 6 11.74 -14.30 -31.91
CA GLN A 6 12.82 -14.83 -31.10
C GLN A 6 12.27 -15.81 -30.06
N GLN A 7 13.04 -16.84 -29.73
CA GLN A 7 12.65 -17.89 -28.76
C GLN A 7 13.51 -17.90 -27.50
N SER A 8 14.63 -17.18 -27.53
CA SER A 8 15.48 -16.86 -26.39
C SER A 8 14.95 -15.60 -25.70
N TRP A 9 14.84 -15.65 -24.37
CA TRP A 9 14.60 -14.50 -23.50
C TRP A 9 15.75 -13.51 -23.58
N PHE A 10 16.98 -14.02 -23.63
CA PHE A 10 18.16 -13.26 -24.01
C PHE A 10 19.21 -14.15 -24.69
N GLN A 11 20.05 -13.54 -25.53
CA GLN A 11 21.16 -14.21 -26.22
C GLN A 11 22.34 -13.24 -26.42
N PHE A 12 23.55 -13.80 -26.53
CA PHE A 12 24.78 -13.01 -26.68
C PHE A 12 25.23 -12.96 -28.13
N VAL A 13 25.57 -11.76 -28.58
CA VAL A 13 26.03 -11.49 -29.93
C VAL A 13 27.38 -10.78 -29.87
N THR A 14 28.36 -11.28 -30.61
CA THR A 14 29.66 -10.61 -30.83
C THR A 14 29.62 -9.76 -32.09
N GLU A 15 30.34 -8.65 -32.07
CA GLU A 15 30.40 -7.67 -33.16
C GLU A 15 31.86 -7.33 -33.49
N GLU A 16 32.08 -6.63 -34.60
CA GLU A 16 33.43 -6.17 -35.00
C GLU A 16 34.10 -5.31 -33.91
N VAL A 17 33.29 -4.59 -33.12
CA VAL A 17 33.73 -3.78 -31.98
C VAL A 17 32.86 -4.10 -30.75
N GLY A 18 33.21 -5.16 -30.03
CA GLY A 18 32.61 -5.52 -28.74
C GLY A 18 31.50 -6.58 -28.83
N ALA A 19 30.52 -6.48 -27.95
CA ALA A 19 29.41 -7.42 -27.87
C ALA A 19 28.11 -6.76 -27.40
N SER A 20 26.99 -7.36 -27.80
CA SER A 20 25.64 -6.97 -27.40
C SER A 20 24.85 -8.15 -26.85
N LEU A 21 23.89 -7.84 -26.00
CA LEU A 21 22.83 -8.73 -25.56
C LEU A 21 21.59 -8.45 -26.43
N ILE A 22 21.03 -9.47 -27.09
CA ILE A 22 19.67 -9.36 -27.64
C ILE A 22 18.70 -9.85 -26.58
N TYR A 23 17.74 -9.00 -26.20
CA TYR A 23 16.80 -9.20 -25.10
C TYR A 23 15.36 -9.08 -25.61
N ASP A 24 14.47 -9.98 -25.18
CA ASP A 24 13.03 -9.83 -25.41
C ASP A 24 12.36 -9.26 -24.13
N PRO A 25 12.06 -7.94 -24.10
CA PRO A 25 11.39 -7.32 -22.95
C PRO A 25 9.95 -7.78 -22.77
N ASN A 26 9.32 -8.34 -23.81
CA ASN A 26 7.93 -8.78 -23.79
C ASN A 26 7.78 -10.24 -23.33
N CYS A 27 8.83 -11.06 -23.46
CA CYS A 27 8.82 -12.49 -23.14
C CYS A 27 8.26 -12.78 -21.73
N LEU A 28 8.87 -12.21 -20.68
CA LEU A 28 8.42 -12.43 -19.31
C LEU A 28 7.04 -11.82 -19.02
N PRO A 29 6.74 -10.54 -19.37
CA PRO A 29 5.39 -9.98 -19.26
C PRO A 29 4.29 -10.85 -19.88
N GLN A 30 4.50 -11.35 -21.09
CA GLN A 30 3.52 -12.15 -21.83
C GLN A 30 3.29 -13.54 -21.22
N LEU A 31 4.25 -14.08 -20.46
CA LEU A 31 4.10 -15.37 -19.78
C LEU A 31 3.26 -15.28 -18.50
N ILE A 32 3.19 -14.12 -17.83
CA ILE A 32 2.57 -14.01 -16.49
C ILE A 32 1.44 -12.98 -16.36
N HIS A 33 1.38 -11.93 -17.20
CA HIS A 33 0.30 -10.93 -17.14
C HIS A 33 -1.01 -11.35 -17.82
N LEU A 34 -1.08 -12.56 -18.40
CA LEU A 34 -2.33 -13.15 -18.93
C LEU A 34 -3.33 -13.58 -17.83
N THR A 35 -3.22 -13.01 -16.63
CA THR A 35 -3.85 -13.55 -15.42
C THR A 35 -4.44 -12.46 -14.53
N ASP A 36 -5.59 -12.77 -13.92
CA ASP A 36 -6.24 -11.87 -12.97
C ASP A 36 -5.41 -11.69 -11.70
N ALA A 37 -5.32 -10.43 -11.24
CA ALA A 37 -4.61 -9.96 -10.04
C ALA A 37 -3.11 -10.31 -9.96
N PRO A 38 -2.24 -9.72 -10.82
CA PRO A 38 -0.80 -10.01 -10.85
C PRO A 38 -0.05 -9.66 -9.54
N HIS A 39 -0.57 -8.75 -8.73
CA HIS A 39 -0.01 -8.42 -7.41
C HIS A 39 -0.17 -9.55 -6.36
N ARG A 40 -1.05 -10.53 -6.59
CA ARG A 40 -1.30 -11.64 -5.65
C ARG A 40 -0.55 -12.93 -6.01
N ARG A 41 0.23 -12.91 -7.10
CA ARG A 41 0.96 -14.08 -7.62
C ARG A 41 2.44 -13.81 -7.53
N HIS A 42 3.22 -14.80 -7.11
CA HIS A 42 4.67 -14.68 -6.90
C HIS A 42 5.37 -15.74 -7.76
N PRO A 43 5.94 -15.36 -8.92
CA PRO A 43 6.52 -16.33 -9.84
C PRO A 43 7.88 -16.86 -9.38
N ALA A 44 8.04 -18.17 -9.42
CA ALA A 44 9.23 -18.88 -8.98
C ALA A 44 10.13 -19.23 -10.18
N LEU A 45 11.25 -18.54 -10.36
CA LEU A 45 12.21 -18.84 -11.45
C LEU A 45 13.19 -19.97 -11.09
N VAL A 46 13.28 -20.98 -11.95
CA VAL A 46 14.31 -22.04 -11.94
C VAL A 46 15.19 -21.98 -13.19
N SER A 47 16.51 -22.01 -13.04
CA SER A 47 17.45 -22.08 -14.17
C SER A 47 17.98 -23.49 -14.39
N PHE A 48 17.88 -24.02 -15.61
CA PHE A 48 18.41 -25.33 -15.99
C PHE A 48 19.59 -25.18 -16.97
N LEU A 49 20.75 -25.70 -16.59
CA LEU A 49 22.04 -25.43 -17.24
C LEU A 49 22.67 -26.72 -17.76
N GLY A 50 22.93 -26.77 -19.05
CA GLY A 50 23.41 -27.97 -19.75
C GLY A 50 22.95 -28.05 -21.19
N ARG A 51 22.88 -29.27 -21.73
CA ARG A 51 22.65 -29.60 -23.14
C ARG A 51 21.65 -30.76 -23.27
N GLY A 52 22.08 -31.94 -23.71
CA GLY A 52 21.19 -33.04 -24.06
C GLY A 52 20.55 -33.75 -22.86
N LYS A 53 21.28 -33.91 -21.75
CA LYS A 53 20.74 -34.51 -20.51
C LYS A 53 19.74 -33.57 -19.85
N LYS A 54 20.03 -32.25 -19.84
CA LYS A 54 19.09 -31.19 -19.49
C LYS A 54 17.80 -31.28 -20.31
N ASP A 55 17.90 -31.32 -21.64
CA ASP A 55 16.71 -31.34 -22.50
C ASP A 55 15.86 -32.60 -22.31
N ARG A 56 16.48 -33.74 -21.98
CA ARG A 56 15.78 -34.97 -21.61
C ARG A 56 15.04 -34.82 -20.28
N ALA A 57 15.70 -34.28 -19.25
CA ALA A 57 15.08 -34.00 -17.96
C ALA A 57 13.90 -33.02 -18.08
N LEU A 58 14.06 -31.93 -18.83
CA LEU A 58 13.00 -30.92 -19.02
C LEU A 58 11.74 -31.49 -19.68
N ARG A 59 11.89 -32.42 -20.64
CA ARG A 59 10.74 -33.11 -21.25
C ARG A 59 9.95 -33.96 -20.25
N SER A 60 10.63 -34.53 -19.24
CA SER A 60 9.97 -35.33 -18.20
C SER A 60 9.35 -34.47 -17.10
N LEU A 61 10.09 -33.46 -16.61
CA LEU A 61 9.62 -32.54 -15.57
C LEU A 61 8.40 -31.72 -16.03
N PHE A 62 8.44 -31.23 -17.27
CA PHE A 62 7.46 -30.33 -17.87
C PHE A 62 6.88 -30.91 -19.18
N ALA A 63 6.32 -32.11 -19.11
CA ALA A 63 5.77 -32.84 -20.28
C ALA A 63 4.76 -32.03 -21.12
N ASP A 64 4.01 -31.12 -20.50
CA ASP A 64 2.98 -30.30 -21.18
C ASP A 64 3.59 -29.08 -21.90
N ASN A 65 4.92 -28.93 -21.90
CA ASN A 65 5.67 -27.81 -22.45
C ASN A 65 6.58 -28.24 -23.62
N PRO A 66 6.02 -28.68 -24.77
CA PRO A 66 6.79 -29.18 -25.89
C PRO A 66 7.78 -28.14 -26.45
N SER A 67 9.03 -28.56 -26.67
CA SER A 67 10.10 -27.71 -27.19
C SER A 67 10.02 -27.55 -28.71
N ASN A 68 9.21 -26.60 -29.18
CA ASN A 68 9.06 -26.29 -30.60
C ASN A 68 10.20 -25.40 -31.15
N SER A 69 11.43 -25.93 -31.33
CA SER A 69 12.49 -25.43 -32.26
C SER A 69 13.89 -26.02 -32.01
N ILE A 70 14.79 -25.73 -32.96
CA ILE A 70 16.08 -26.33 -33.30
C ILE A 70 17.28 -25.46 -32.89
N SER A 71 17.09 -24.22 -32.41
CA SER A 71 18.19 -23.29 -32.08
C SER A 71 18.74 -23.45 -30.65
N THR A 72 20.04 -23.72 -30.53
CA THR A 72 20.78 -24.04 -29.29
C THR A 72 21.34 -22.86 -28.51
N PHE A 73 21.13 -21.61 -28.96
CA PHE A 73 21.84 -20.43 -28.47
C PHE A 73 20.96 -19.50 -27.62
N GLY A 74 21.57 -18.86 -26.63
CA GLY A 74 20.92 -18.00 -25.64
C GLY A 74 20.36 -18.75 -24.43
N PHE A 75 19.48 -18.06 -23.71
CA PHE A 75 18.68 -18.58 -22.61
C PHE A 75 17.20 -18.41 -22.99
N ARG A 76 16.42 -19.49 -22.95
CA ARG A 76 14.98 -19.48 -23.24
C ARG A 76 14.21 -19.36 -21.93
N LEU A 77 13.07 -18.66 -21.91
CA LEU A 77 12.19 -18.58 -20.74
C LEU A 77 10.82 -19.18 -21.04
N ARG A 78 10.29 -19.98 -20.11
CA ARG A 78 9.00 -20.69 -20.20
C ARG A 78 8.29 -20.66 -18.84
N VAL A 79 7.00 -20.99 -18.83
CA VAL A 79 6.18 -21.19 -17.62
C VAL A 79 5.63 -22.60 -17.62
N ASP A 80 5.62 -23.29 -16.48
CA ASP A 80 4.84 -24.55 -16.36
C ASP A 80 3.35 -24.21 -16.41
N HIS A 81 2.69 -24.58 -17.52
CA HIS A 81 1.27 -24.28 -17.75
C HIS A 81 0.37 -24.83 -16.64
N ARG A 82 0.77 -25.91 -15.95
CA ARG A 82 0.05 -26.49 -14.80
C ARG A 82 0.00 -25.55 -13.60
N THR A 83 0.97 -24.63 -13.50
CA THR A 83 1.13 -23.69 -12.38
C THR A 83 0.73 -22.26 -12.74
N LEU A 84 0.51 -21.94 -14.02
CA LEU A 84 0.22 -20.60 -14.53
C LEU A 84 -0.93 -19.90 -13.77
N TYR A 85 -1.98 -20.65 -13.45
CA TYR A 85 -3.16 -20.11 -12.76
C TYR A 85 -3.07 -20.17 -11.22
N SER A 86 -2.02 -20.75 -10.66
CA SER A 86 -1.81 -20.80 -9.20
C SER A 86 -1.30 -19.45 -8.64
N GLY A 87 -1.22 -19.35 -7.31
CA GLY A 87 -0.54 -18.25 -6.63
C GLY A 87 0.98 -18.22 -6.86
N ARG A 88 1.56 -19.31 -7.37
CA ARG A 88 2.99 -19.53 -7.57
C ARG A 88 3.30 -20.10 -8.96
N PRO A 89 3.24 -19.28 -10.04
CA PRO A 89 3.63 -19.72 -11.37
C PRO A 89 5.13 -20.11 -11.40
N ILE A 90 5.43 -21.36 -11.72
CA ILE A 90 6.82 -21.83 -11.88
C ILE A 90 7.30 -21.40 -13.26
N LEU A 91 8.20 -20.44 -13.27
CA LEU A 91 8.97 -20.02 -14.43
C LEU A 91 10.22 -20.88 -14.52
N PHE A 92 10.63 -21.24 -15.72
CA PHE A 92 11.93 -21.88 -15.91
C PHE A 92 12.64 -21.35 -17.14
N THR A 93 13.94 -21.18 -16.98
CA THR A 93 14.86 -20.75 -18.01
C THR A 93 15.90 -21.83 -18.29
N ASP A 94 16.33 -21.96 -19.54
CA ASP A 94 17.25 -23.01 -19.93
C ASP A 94 18.25 -22.59 -21.03
N GLY A 95 19.49 -23.06 -20.90
CA GLY A 95 20.60 -22.76 -21.82
C GLY A 95 21.90 -23.49 -21.47
N ASP A 96 22.91 -23.36 -22.32
CA ASP A 96 24.28 -23.86 -22.04
C ASP A 96 25.12 -22.74 -21.38
N PRO A 97 25.65 -22.93 -20.16
CA PRO A 97 26.47 -21.91 -19.50
C PRO A 97 27.87 -21.75 -20.13
N ASN A 98 28.32 -22.69 -20.98
CA ASN A 98 29.59 -22.61 -21.71
C ASN A 98 29.40 -22.18 -23.18
N GLN A 99 28.22 -21.67 -23.55
CA GLN A 99 27.98 -21.14 -24.89
C GLN A 99 28.92 -19.96 -25.21
N SER A 100 29.30 -19.82 -26.48
CA SER A 100 30.00 -18.63 -26.97
C SER A 100 29.01 -17.67 -27.63
N PRO A 101 29.19 -16.35 -27.50
CA PRO A 101 28.43 -15.36 -28.27
C PRO A 101 28.50 -15.65 -29.78
N GLN A 102 27.40 -15.43 -30.48
CA GLN A 102 27.27 -15.71 -31.91
C GLN A 102 27.45 -14.45 -32.76
N PRO A 103 27.86 -14.55 -34.04
CA PRO A 103 27.82 -13.42 -34.96
C PRO A 103 26.37 -12.90 -35.15
N PRO A 104 26.19 -11.64 -35.61
CA PRO A 104 24.90 -10.96 -35.57
C PRO A 104 23.93 -11.41 -36.68
N ASP A 105 23.18 -12.49 -36.47
CA ASP A 105 22.00 -12.81 -37.28
C ASP A 105 20.74 -12.08 -36.76
N ILE A 106 20.74 -10.74 -36.90
CA ILE A 106 19.67 -9.84 -36.42
C ILE A 106 18.60 -9.63 -37.54
N GLY A 107 18.56 -10.52 -38.53
CA GLY A 107 17.69 -10.43 -39.70
C GLY A 107 16.19 -10.64 -39.39
N GLY A 108 15.49 -9.56 -39.03
CA GLY A 108 14.03 -9.51 -39.03
C GLY A 108 13.33 -10.06 -37.78
N LEU A 109 14.01 -10.04 -36.63
CA LEU A 109 13.40 -10.34 -35.32
C LEU A 109 12.58 -9.13 -34.84
N ALA A 110 11.25 -9.27 -34.78
CA ALA A 110 10.36 -8.22 -34.31
C ALA A 110 10.13 -8.30 -32.79
N GLY A 111 10.15 -7.15 -32.11
CA GLY A 111 9.82 -7.05 -30.68
C GLY A 111 10.98 -7.32 -29.70
N VAL A 112 12.21 -7.39 -30.20
CA VAL A 112 13.43 -7.61 -29.42
C VAL A 112 14.35 -6.39 -29.47
N GLU A 113 15.14 -6.19 -28.42
CA GLU A 113 16.05 -5.06 -28.27
C GLU A 113 17.52 -5.52 -28.25
N LYS A 114 18.39 -4.73 -28.86
CA LYS A 114 19.84 -4.90 -28.81
C LYS A 114 20.43 -3.96 -27.75
N ILE A 115 20.92 -4.53 -26.66
CA ILE A 115 21.52 -3.81 -25.52
C ILE A 115 23.05 -3.98 -25.59
N PRO A 116 23.83 -2.91 -25.84
CA PRO A 116 25.29 -2.99 -25.86
C PRO A 116 25.85 -3.39 -24.48
N ILE A 117 26.89 -4.21 -24.47
CA ILE A 117 27.58 -4.61 -23.23
C ILE A 117 28.82 -3.72 -23.08
N ALA A 118 28.71 -2.67 -22.25
CA ALA A 118 29.66 -1.55 -22.21
C ALA A 118 31.08 -1.93 -21.78
N TRP A 119 31.23 -3.07 -21.10
CA TRP A 119 32.49 -3.62 -20.60
C TRP A 119 32.98 -4.85 -21.36
N ALA A 120 32.32 -5.23 -22.46
CA ALA A 120 32.71 -6.41 -23.24
C ALA A 120 34.07 -6.21 -23.93
N SER A 121 35.09 -6.90 -23.43
CA SER A 121 36.33 -7.16 -24.17
C SER A 121 36.14 -8.33 -25.15
N SER A 122 37.15 -8.63 -25.96
CA SER A 122 37.11 -9.69 -26.98
C SER A 122 36.94 -11.13 -26.45
N SER A 123 36.91 -11.35 -25.12
CA SER A 123 36.73 -12.67 -24.52
C SER A 123 35.26 -12.98 -24.21
N GLY A 124 34.57 -13.63 -25.15
CA GLY A 124 33.14 -13.96 -25.02
C GLY A 124 32.75 -14.82 -23.81
N ALA A 125 33.67 -15.63 -23.27
CA ALA A 125 33.39 -16.47 -22.09
C ALA A 125 33.12 -15.63 -20.82
N GLN A 126 33.88 -14.54 -20.62
CA GLN A 126 33.68 -13.63 -19.49
C GLN A 126 32.30 -12.97 -19.51
N ILE A 127 31.74 -12.76 -20.70
CA ILE A 127 30.41 -12.15 -20.88
C ILE A 127 29.33 -13.08 -20.32
N VAL A 128 29.35 -14.35 -20.72
CA VAL A 128 28.36 -15.34 -20.30
C VAL A 128 28.46 -15.61 -18.80
N ASP A 129 29.66 -15.85 -18.27
CA ASP A 129 29.84 -16.06 -16.82
C ASP A 129 29.40 -14.83 -16.01
N THR A 130 29.65 -13.61 -16.48
CA THR A 130 29.23 -12.38 -15.79
C THR A 130 27.71 -12.21 -15.80
N ILE A 131 27.05 -12.41 -16.94
CA ILE A 131 25.59 -12.26 -17.04
C ILE A 131 24.88 -13.39 -16.28
N VAL A 132 25.41 -14.63 -16.32
CA VAL A 132 24.88 -15.70 -15.48
C VAL A 132 25.05 -15.34 -14.00
N THR A 133 26.25 -15.01 -13.55
CA THR A 133 26.54 -14.78 -12.13
C THR A 133 25.83 -13.54 -11.56
N ARG A 134 25.75 -12.45 -12.33
CA ARG A 134 25.23 -11.15 -11.86
C ARG A 134 23.79 -10.84 -12.23
N PHE A 135 23.15 -11.66 -13.07
CA PHE A 135 21.73 -11.50 -13.41
C PHE A 135 20.95 -12.82 -13.28
N LEU A 136 21.41 -13.92 -13.86
CA LEU A 136 20.64 -15.17 -13.87
C LEU A 136 20.59 -15.85 -12.49
N LEU A 137 21.72 -15.94 -11.78
CA LEU A 137 21.74 -16.53 -10.43
C LEU A 137 20.85 -15.72 -9.46
N PRO A 138 20.95 -14.38 -9.34
CA PRO A 138 20.10 -13.60 -8.43
C PRO A 138 18.61 -13.63 -8.81
N ALA A 139 18.28 -13.74 -10.10
CA ALA A 139 16.89 -13.91 -10.54
C ALA A 139 16.32 -15.28 -10.13
N SER A 140 17.16 -16.31 -10.09
CA SER A 140 16.75 -17.71 -9.84
C SER A 140 16.54 -18.00 -8.36
N HIS A 141 15.56 -18.83 -8.05
CA HIS A 141 15.40 -19.45 -6.73
C HIS A 141 16.24 -20.73 -6.66
N VAL A 142 16.16 -21.55 -7.72
CA VAL A 142 16.89 -22.80 -7.86
C VAL A 142 17.65 -22.81 -9.18
N VAL A 143 18.87 -23.33 -9.17
CA VAL A 143 19.70 -23.54 -10.36
C VAL A 143 20.03 -25.03 -10.44
N CYS A 144 19.76 -25.67 -11.57
CA CYS A 144 20.05 -27.07 -11.83
C CYS A 144 21.15 -27.19 -12.88
N ILE A 145 22.30 -27.78 -12.54
CA ILE A 145 23.40 -28.06 -13.47
C ILE A 145 23.43 -29.56 -13.78
N PHE A 146 23.43 -29.93 -15.05
CA PHE A 146 23.62 -31.33 -15.47
C PHE A 146 25.11 -31.58 -15.71
N ALA A 147 25.77 -32.29 -14.78
CA ALA A 147 27.22 -32.45 -14.78
C ALA A 147 27.75 -33.06 -16.09
N GLU A 148 27.12 -34.16 -16.53
CA GLU A 148 27.47 -34.86 -17.78
C GLU A 148 27.39 -33.96 -19.03
N ASP A 149 26.52 -32.96 -19.05
CA ASP A 149 26.41 -32.05 -20.20
C ASP A 149 27.57 -31.05 -20.27
N ILE A 150 28.28 -30.79 -19.17
CA ILE A 150 29.32 -29.74 -19.07
C ILE A 150 30.74 -30.27 -18.77
N GLY A 151 30.97 -31.58 -18.91
CA GLY A 151 32.28 -32.21 -18.67
C GLY A 151 32.43 -32.86 -17.28
N GLY A 152 31.33 -33.37 -16.73
CA GLY A 152 31.28 -34.03 -15.42
C GLY A 152 31.55 -33.07 -14.26
N LEU A 153 31.86 -33.64 -13.09
CA LEU A 153 32.11 -32.85 -11.87
C LEU A 153 33.32 -31.90 -12.00
N VAL A 154 34.31 -32.23 -12.82
CA VAL A 154 35.45 -31.32 -13.12
C VAL A 154 34.96 -30.08 -13.87
N GLY A 155 34.06 -30.25 -14.84
CA GLY A 155 33.38 -29.15 -15.53
C GLY A 155 32.55 -28.28 -14.60
N VAL A 156 31.78 -28.90 -13.69
CA VAL A 156 31.04 -28.19 -12.63
C VAL A 156 31.99 -27.38 -11.74
N GLN A 157 33.07 -28.00 -11.23
CA GLN A 157 34.05 -27.33 -10.37
C GLN A 157 34.71 -26.14 -11.08
N ALA A 158 35.07 -26.28 -12.37
CA ALA A 158 35.62 -25.20 -13.17
C ALA A 158 34.62 -24.05 -13.38
N LEU A 159 33.34 -24.37 -13.59
CA LEU A 159 32.25 -23.39 -13.69
C LEU A 159 32.08 -22.59 -12.38
N LEU A 160 31.97 -23.30 -11.26
CA LEU A 160 31.80 -22.69 -9.93
C LEU A 160 32.96 -21.78 -9.56
N ARG A 161 34.21 -22.17 -9.86
CA ARG A 161 35.39 -21.30 -9.65
C ARG A 161 35.28 -19.96 -10.40
N ARG A 162 34.82 -19.96 -11.65
CA ARG A 162 34.65 -18.72 -12.44
C ARG A 162 33.55 -17.84 -11.85
N TRP A 163 32.43 -18.43 -11.43
CA TRP A 163 31.33 -17.68 -10.80
C TRP A 163 31.70 -17.17 -9.40
N ILE A 164 32.47 -17.91 -8.62
CA ILE A 164 33.02 -17.44 -7.32
C ILE A 164 33.97 -16.24 -7.52
N ALA A 165 34.70 -16.17 -8.63
CA ALA A 165 35.54 -15.01 -8.94
C ALA A 165 34.75 -13.73 -9.28
N ILE A 166 33.51 -13.85 -9.78
CA ILE A 166 32.67 -12.74 -10.24
C ILE A 166 31.54 -12.39 -9.24
N GLY A 167 31.09 -13.39 -8.49
CA GLY A 167 29.91 -13.40 -7.63
C GLY A 167 29.93 -12.67 -6.28
N PRO A 168 31.06 -12.43 -5.55
CA PRO A 168 31.03 -11.86 -4.19
C PRO A 168 30.18 -10.60 -4.01
N GLN A 169 30.18 -9.72 -5.02
CA GLN A 169 29.44 -8.46 -5.02
C GLN A 169 28.34 -8.43 -6.08
N ALA A 170 27.92 -9.60 -6.58
CA ALA A 170 26.85 -9.72 -7.57
C ALA A 170 25.47 -9.45 -6.98
N THR A 171 25.24 -9.90 -5.74
CA THR A 171 23.90 -10.01 -5.18
C THR A 171 23.88 -9.91 -3.66
N GLN A 172 22.70 -9.56 -3.13
CA GLN A 172 22.41 -9.68 -1.70
C GLN A 172 22.34 -11.17 -1.31
N PRO A 173 22.76 -11.56 -0.08
CA PRO A 173 22.75 -12.96 0.36
C PRO A 173 21.40 -13.66 0.21
N ALA A 174 20.30 -13.00 0.53
CA ALA A 174 18.93 -13.51 0.45
C ALA A 174 18.43 -13.81 -0.98
N LEU A 175 19.18 -13.43 -2.01
CA LEU A 175 18.87 -13.72 -3.41
C LEU A 175 19.72 -14.85 -4.00
N ARG A 176 20.73 -15.35 -3.27
CA ARG A 176 21.56 -16.46 -3.74
C ARG A 176 20.69 -17.70 -3.95
N PRO A 177 20.74 -18.35 -5.13
CA PRO A 177 19.94 -19.53 -5.38
C PRO A 177 20.46 -20.76 -4.63
N ARG A 178 19.60 -21.77 -4.46
CA ARG A 178 20.04 -23.15 -4.18
C ARG A 178 20.53 -23.80 -5.48
N LEU A 179 21.69 -24.46 -5.42
CA LEU A 179 22.27 -25.18 -6.54
C LEU A 179 22.02 -26.69 -6.41
N LEU A 180 21.41 -27.27 -7.44
CA LEU A 180 21.24 -28.71 -7.61
C LEU A 180 22.20 -29.20 -8.71
N VAL A 181 23.15 -30.07 -8.38
CA VAL A 181 24.09 -30.67 -9.34
C VAL A 181 23.63 -32.09 -9.67
N VAL A 182 23.14 -32.29 -10.88
CA VAL A 182 22.58 -33.56 -11.35
C VAL A 182 23.68 -34.42 -11.98
N VAL A 183 23.90 -35.60 -11.42
CA VAL A 183 24.94 -36.57 -11.82
C VAL A 183 24.28 -37.88 -12.23
N GLU A 184 24.75 -38.53 -13.31
CA GLU A 184 24.20 -39.82 -13.75
C GLU A 184 24.95 -40.99 -13.11
N THR A 185 24.24 -41.86 -12.38
CA THR A 185 24.82 -43.07 -11.76
C THR A 185 24.38 -44.33 -12.48
N LYS A 186 25.28 -45.31 -12.57
CA LYS A 186 24.98 -46.64 -13.15
C LYS A 186 24.35 -47.61 -12.15
N GLU A 187 24.58 -47.38 -10.86
CA GLU A 187 24.07 -48.19 -9.78
C GLU A 187 22.76 -47.59 -9.24
N VAL A 188 21.77 -48.46 -9.02
CA VAL A 188 20.54 -48.10 -8.30
C VAL A 188 20.88 -48.22 -6.81
N THR A 189 21.34 -47.13 -6.22
CA THR A 189 21.26 -47.00 -4.76
C THR A 189 19.79 -46.96 -4.39
N SER A 190 19.28 -48.05 -3.83
CA SER A 190 18.07 -48.01 -3.02
C SER A 190 18.25 -46.91 -1.97
N GLY A 191 17.19 -46.13 -1.73
CA GLY A 191 17.31 -44.91 -0.93
C GLY A 191 17.95 -45.13 0.45
N ASP A 192 18.57 -44.06 0.94
CA ASP A 192 19.10 -43.87 2.30
C ASP A 192 20.56 -44.29 2.59
N GLU A 193 21.38 -44.59 1.58
CA GLU A 193 22.86 -44.61 1.75
C GLU A 193 23.53 -43.31 1.29
N SER A 194 23.96 -42.46 2.23
CA SER A 194 24.83 -41.29 2.00
C SER A 194 26.30 -41.65 1.76
N LEU A 195 26.55 -42.82 1.17
CA LEU A 195 27.89 -43.36 0.92
C LEU A 195 28.52 -42.74 -0.33
N GLY A 196 28.99 -41.50 -0.17
CA GLY A 196 29.77 -40.78 -1.18
C GLY A 196 30.16 -39.34 -0.82
N ASP A 197 29.53 -38.74 0.20
CA ASP A 197 29.58 -37.28 0.38
C ASP A 197 30.97 -36.72 0.72
N ALA A 198 31.78 -37.34 1.57
CA ALA A 198 33.00 -36.69 2.08
C ALA A 198 34.04 -36.33 0.99
N HIS A 199 34.27 -37.22 0.02
CA HIS A 199 35.27 -36.99 -1.03
C HIS A 199 34.73 -36.11 -2.17
N LEU A 200 33.45 -36.25 -2.51
CA LEU A 200 32.81 -35.48 -3.59
C LEU A 200 32.38 -34.08 -3.13
N ALA A 201 31.98 -33.90 -1.87
CA ALA A 201 31.82 -32.58 -1.26
C ALA A 201 33.15 -31.83 -1.30
N GLY A 202 34.30 -32.48 -1.07
CA GLY A 202 35.62 -31.87 -1.25
C GLY A 202 35.94 -31.41 -2.68
N VAL A 203 35.30 -32.00 -3.70
CA VAL A 203 35.46 -31.57 -5.11
C VAL A 203 34.62 -30.33 -5.41
N LEU A 204 33.40 -30.23 -4.89
CA LEU A 204 32.54 -29.05 -5.09
C LEU A 204 32.69 -27.97 -4.01
N ALA A 205 33.42 -28.27 -2.93
CA ALA A 205 33.70 -27.32 -1.86
C ALA A 205 34.39 -26.08 -2.43
N PRO A 206 33.84 -24.87 -2.21
CA PRO A 206 34.61 -23.66 -2.43
C PRO A 206 35.81 -23.66 -1.47
N PRO A 207 36.91 -22.95 -1.78
CA PRO A 207 37.97 -22.65 -0.81
C PRO A 207 37.37 -22.09 0.49
N SER A 208 37.97 -22.38 1.64
CA SER A 208 37.42 -21.99 2.96
C SER A 208 37.14 -20.48 3.11
N ASP A 209 37.90 -19.65 2.40
CA ASP A 209 37.76 -18.18 2.41
C ASP A 209 36.95 -17.64 1.21
N ALA A 210 36.36 -18.52 0.38
CA ALA A 210 35.70 -18.08 -0.84
C ALA A 210 34.28 -17.55 -0.56
N PRO A 211 33.88 -16.44 -1.20
CA PRO A 211 32.58 -15.84 -0.99
C PRO A 211 31.45 -16.74 -1.53
N GLU A 212 30.43 -16.92 -0.71
CA GLU A 212 29.23 -17.68 -1.09
C GLU A 212 28.48 -17.00 -2.25
N VAL A 213 28.29 -17.75 -3.34
CA VAL A 213 27.45 -17.37 -4.49
C VAL A 213 26.08 -18.07 -4.44
N PHE A 214 25.96 -19.13 -3.64
CA PHE A 214 24.78 -19.98 -3.49
C PHE A 214 24.33 -20.03 -2.03
N ALA A 215 23.03 -20.21 -1.79
CA ALA A 215 22.49 -20.46 -0.44
C ALA A 215 22.73 -21.91 0.02
N GLY A 216 23.14 -22.80 -0.89
CA GLY A 216 23.50 -24.19 -0.62
C GLY A 216 23.74 -24.93 -1.93
N ILE A 217 24.57 -25.97 -1.87
CA ILE A 217 24.86 -26.88 -3.00
C ILE A 217 24.42 -28.28 -2.60
N HIS A 218 23.61 -28.93 -3.43
CA HIS A 218 23.15 -30.30 -3.22
C HIS A 218 23.39 -31.14 -4.48
N MET A 219 23.98 -32.32 -4.31
CA MET A 219 24.24 -33.26 -5.41
C MET A 219 23.08 -34.25 -5.52
N LEU A 220 22.57 -34.44 -6.72
CA LEU A 220 21.46 -35.35 -7.02
C LEU A 220 21.91 -36.42 -8.01
N HIS A 221 22.00 -37.64 -7.48
CA HIS A 221 22.26 -38.83 -8.27
C HIS A 221 20.98 -39.30 -8.96
N VAL A 222 21.06 -39.47 -10.28
CA VAL A 222 19.95 -39.84 -11.14
C VAL A 222 20.34 -41.09 -11.94
N SER A 223 19.53 -42.14 -11.86
CA SER A 223 19.84 -43.42 -12.50
C SER A 223 20.05 -43.32 -14.01
N SER A 224 20.91 -44.19 -14.54
CA SER A 224 21.20 -44.34 -15.96
C SER A 224 19.93 -44.52 -16.82
N ALA A 225 19.99 -43.99 -18.05
CA ALA A 225 18.94 -44.10 -19.07
C ALA A 225 18.54 -45.55 -19.43
N SER A 226 19.37 -46.53 -19.07
CA SER A 226 19.16 -47.96 -19.32
C SER A 226 18.32 -48.67 -18.25
N VAL A 227 17.97 -48.00 -17.15
CA VAL A 227 17.44 -48.67 -15.93
C VAL A 227 16.00 -48.28 -15.60
N LEU A 228 15.61 -47.02 -15.82
CA LEU A 228 14.29 -46.48 -15.47
C LEU A 228 13.68 -45.69 -16.64
N SER A 229 12.34 -45.55 -16.67
CA SER A 229 11.69 -44.55 -17.53
C SER A 229 12.11 -43.14 -17.12
N ASP A 230 12.02 -42.16 -18.03
CA ASP A 230 12.44 -40.79 -17.73
C ASP A 230 11.63 -40.19 -16.57
N GLU A 231 10.34 -40.50 -16.46
CA GLU A 231 9.44 -40.05 -15.38
C GLU A 231 9.85 -40.61 -14.01
N ALA A 232 10.25 -41.90 -13.96
CA ALA A 232 10.74 -42.51 -12.73
C ALA A 232 12.15 -41.99 -12.38
N ARG A 233 13.01 -41.86 -13.41
CA ARG A 233 14.38 -41.36 -13.32
C ARG A 233 14.47 -39.94 -12.77
N TYR A 234 13.65 -39.01 -13.28
CA TYR A 234 13.70 -37.60 -12.89
C TYR A 234 12.75 -37.22 -11.74
N ARG A 235 12.03 -38.20 -11.16
CA ARG A 235 11.17 -37.96 -9.98
C ARG A 235 11.94 -37.39 -8.78
N PRO A 236 13.11 -37.91 -8.35
CA PRO A 236 13.86 -37.35 -7.21
C PRO A 236 14.28 -35.90 -7.47
N LEU A 237 14.71 -35.59 -8.71
CA LEU A 237 15.02 -34.22 -9.14
C LEU A 237 13.79 -33.30 -9.03
N LYS A 238 12.59 -33.78 -9.39
CA LYS A 238 11.36 -33.00 -9.26
C LYS A 238 11.02 -32.71 -7.79
N GLU A 239 11.16 -33.71 -6.94
CA GLU A 239 10.87 -33.60 -5.50
C GLU A 239 11.83 -32.62 -4.81
N GLU A 240 13.14 -32.75 -5.04
CA GLU A 240 14.13 -31.83 -4.47
C GLU A 240 14.07 -30.42 -5.08
N LEU A 241 13.72 -30.29 -6.36
CA LEU A 241 13.45 -28.98 -6.96
C LEU A 241 12.30 -28.26 -6.25
N LEU A 242 11.20 -28.97 -5.95
CA LEU A 242 10.05 -28.38 -5.26
C LEU A 242 10.39 -28.04 -3.79
N LYS A 243 11.10 -28.91 -3.07
CA LYS A 243 11.59 -28.62 -1.70
C LYS A 243 12.52 -27.41 -1.67
N ALA A 244 13.49 -27.34 -2.58
CA ALA A 244 14.43 -26.22 -2.68
C ALA A 244 13.71 -24.91 -3.03
N LEU A 245 12.71 -24.98 -3.92
CA LEU A 245 11.83 -23.87 -4.26
C LEU A 245 11.05 -23.35 -3.03
N ASP A 246 10.45 -24.23 -2.22
CA ASP A 246 9.69 -23.86 -1.01
C ASP A 246 10.55 -23.14 0.04
N VAL A 247 11.81 -23.58 0.22
CA VAL A 247 12.73 -22.91 1.14
C VAL A 247 13.12 -21.52 0.60
N MET A 248 13.45 -21.41 -0.69
CA MET A 248 13.89 -20.14 -1.27
C MET A 248 12.79 -19.08 -1.32
N GLU A 249 11.52 -19.47 -1.41
CA GLU A 249 10.41 -18.52 -1.26
C GLU A 249 10.21 -18.05 0.18
N ARG A 250 10.39 -18.93 1.17
CA ARG A 250 10.36 -18.52 2.58
C ARG A 250 11.48 -17.51 2.87
N ASP A 251 12.72 -17.87 2.54
CA ASP A 251 13.89 -17.03 2.78
C ASP A 251 13.75 -15.65 2.10
N ARG A 252 13.26 -15.63 0.85
CA ARG A 252 12.99 -14.36 0.13
C ARG A 252 11.80 -13.59 0.69
N SER A 253 10.77 -14.26 1.20
CA SER A 253 9.61 -13.60 1.80
C SER A 253 9.98 -12.95 3.14
N GLU A 254 10.75 -13.62 3.97
CA GLU A 254 11.25 -13.10 5.25
C GLU A 254 12.15 -11.87 5.05
N CYS A 255 12.95 -11.83 3.97
CA CYS A 255 13.77 -10.68 3.60
C CYS A 255 13.03 -9.59 2.76
N GLY A 256 11.72 -9.73 2.48
CA GLY A 256 10.98 -8.77 1.66
C GLY A 256 11.46 -8.67 0.20
N LEU A 257 11.96 -9.77 -0.36
CA LEU A 257 12.48 -9.91 -1.73
C LEU A 257 11.68 -10.93 -2.58
N HIS A 258 10.49 -11.31 -2.12
CA HIS A 258 9.58 -12.19 -2.83
C HIS A 258 8.69 -11.39 -3.79
N PHE A 259 9.13 -11.21 -5.04
CA PHE A 259 8.50 -10.28 -5.98
C PHE A 259 7.21 -10.82 -6.60
N SER A 260 6.17 -9.98 -6.66
CA SER A 260 4.93 -10.32 -7.36
C SER A 260 5.10 -10.33 -8.88
N ALA A 261 4.16 -10.95 -9.60
CA ALA A 261 4.10 -10.95 -11.06
C ALA A 261 3.94 -9.53 -11.65
N ALA A 262 3.47 -8.56 -10.85
CA ALA A 262 3.42 -7.15 -11.25
C ALA A 262 4.78 -6.44 -11.19
N HIS A 263 5.70 -6.89 -10.33
CA HIS A 263 6.99 -6.22 -10.08
C HIS A 263 8.17 -6.93 -10.74
N LEU A 264 8.15 -8.26 -10.77
CA LEU A 264 9.25 -9.10 -11.26
C LEU A 264 9.72 -8.72 -12.68
N PRO A 265 8.86 -8.47 -13.70
CA PRO A 265 9.33 -8.16 -15.04
C PRO A 265 10.18 -6.90 -15.11
N GLY A 266 9.68 -5.79 -14.56
CA GLY A 266 10.39 -4.51 -14.57
C GLY A 266 11.65 -4.51 -13.71
N LEU A 267 11.73 -5.33 -12.66
CA LEU A 267 12.95 -5.51 -11.87
C LEU A 267 14.01 -6.33 -12.61
N LEU A 268 13.63 -7.43 -13.26
CA LEU A 268 14.56 -8.25 -14.04
C LEU A 268 15.07 -7.52 -15.29
N GLU A 269 14.22 -6.75 -15.97
CA GLU A 269 14.65 -5.87 -17.06
C GLU A 269 15.69 -4.84 -16.58
N LYS A 270 15.44 -4.15 -15.46
CA LYS A 270 16.39 -3.20 -14.88
C LYS A 270 17.69 -3.89 -14.46
N ALA A 271 17.63 -5.12 -13.95
CA ALA A 271 18.79 -5.90 -13.53
C ALA A 271 19.65 -6.32 -14.73
N ILE A 272 19.08 -6.87 -15.80
CA ILE A 272 19.85 -7.32 -16.97
C ILE A 272 20.49 -6.13 -17.71
N ARG A 273 19.76 -5.01 -17.84
CA ARG A 273 20.29 -3.75 -18.37
C ARG A 273 21.42 -3.20 -17.51
N HIS A 274 21.26 -3.19 -16.19
CA HIS A 274 22.32 -2.76 -15.27
C HIS A 274 23.58 -3.60 -15.45
N THR A 275 23.46 -4.93 -15.44
CA THR A 275 24.62 -5.83 -15.60
C THR A 275 25.30 -5.66 -16.96
N ALA A 276 24.56 -5.37 -18.04
CA ALA A 276 25.16 -5.04 -19.34
C ALA A 276 25.96 -3.71 -19.33
N GLN A 277 25.61 -2.75 -18.47
CA GLN A 277 26.29 -1.45 -18.39
C GLN A 277 27.40 -1.39 -17.31
N ALA A 278 27.22 -2.07 -16.18
CA ALA A 278 28.14 -2.07 -15.04
C ALA A 278 28.25 -3.47 -14.41
N HIS A 279 29.40 -4.12 -14.58
CA HIS A 279 29.71 -5.44 -13.99
C HIS A 279 30.42 -5.33 -12.63
N ASP A 280 30.95 -4.14 -12.30
CA ASP A 280 31.70 -3.84 -11.07
C ASP A 280 30.79 -3.50 -9.88
N ARG A 281 29.52 -3.14 -10.12
CA ARG A 281 28.58 -2.64 -9.11
C ARG A 281 27.46 -3.61 -8.80
N THR A 282 27.05 -3.71 -7.54
CA THR A 282 25.88 -4.50 -7.12
C THR A 282 24.59 -3.86 -7.65
N PHE A 283 23.67 -4.66 -8.18
CA PHE A 283 22.36 -4.14 -8.59
C PHE A 283 21.51 -3.79 -7.36
N ASN A 284 21.18 -2.51 -7.22
CA ASN A 284 20.43 -2.00 -6.08
C ASN A 284 18.91 -2.06 -6.33
N LEU A 285 18.25 -3.10 -5.80
CA LEU A 285 16.81 -3.33 -5.97
C LEU A 285 15.94 -2.18 -5.43
N ILE A 286 16.19 -1.70 -4.21
CA ILE A 286 15.34 -0.69 -3.56
C ILE A 286 15.44 0.67 -4.28
N GLU A 287 16.64 1.01 -4.76
CA GLU A 287 16.87 2.22 -5.55
C GLU A 287 16.22 2.11 -6.94
N LYS A 288 16.42 0.99 -7.65
CA LYS A 288 15.95 0.82 -9.03
C LYS A 288 14.46 0.47 -9.13
N ALA A 289 13.83 -0.06 -8.08
CA ALA A 289 12.39 -0.27 -8.01
C ALA A 289 11.62 1.06 -8.09
N ARG A 290 12.19 2.13 -7.54
CA ARG A 290 11.62 3.47 -7.52
C ARG A 290 12.06 4.30 -8.73
N PRO A 291 11.32 5.36 -9.12
CA PRO A 291 11.93 6.45 -9.86
C PRO A 291 13.10 7.03 -9.06
N PRO A 292 14.14 7.58 -9.72
CA PRO A 292 15.26 8.19 -9.01
C PRO A 292 14.71 9.24 -8.03
N PRO A 293 15.15 9.23 -6.77
CA PRO A 293 14.74 10.28 -5.83
C PRO A 293 15.14 11.65 -6.41
N ARG A 294 14.41 12.71 -6.03
CA ARG A 294 14.94 14.07 -6.12
C ARG A 294 15.84 14.25 -4.89
N PRO A 295 17.15 13.94 -4.94
CA PRO A 295 17.90 13.58 -3.73
C PRO A 295 18.22 14.81 -2.88
N LEU A 296 18.25 15.97 -3.53
CA LEU A 296 18.46 17.29 -2.92
C LEU A 296 17.28 17.76 -2.06
N GLU A 297 16.10 17.12 -2.17
CA GLU A 297 14.89 17.57 -1.47
C GLU A 297 14.77 17.02 -0.03
N TRP A 298 15.12 15.76 0.27
CA TRP A 298 14.88 15.19 1.60
C TRP A 298 15.66 15.86 2.72
N THR A 299 17.00 15.93 2.60
CA THR A 299 17.86 16.59 3.60
C THR A 299 17.47 18.06 3.78
N PHE A 300 17.11 18.73 2.68
CA PHE A 300 16.66 20.12 2.69
C PHE A 300 15.31 20.29 3.39
N HIS A 301 14.27 19.54 3.01
CA HIS A 301 12.92 19.65 3.55
C HIS A 301 12.86 19.26 5.02
N ILE A 302 13.53 18.16 5.42
CA ILE A 302 13.63 17.76 6.83
C ILE A 302 14.40 18.83 7.61
N GLY A 303 15.54 19.31 7.12
CA GLY A 303 16.32 20.37 7.76
C GLY A 303 15.61 21.73 7.78
N HIS A 304 14.72 22.01 6.84
CA HIS A 304 13.86 23.20 6.83
C HIS A 304 12.74 23.06 7.86
N PHE A 305 12.01 21.95 7.84
CA PHE A 305 10.96 21.62 8.81
C PHE A 305 11.46 21.68 10.26
N LEU A 306 12.63 21.08 10.54
CA LEU A 306 13.24 21.10 11.87
C LEU A 306 13.61 22.52 12.33
N ARG A 307 14.06 23.40 11.42
CA ARG A 307 14.39 24.79 11.73
C ARG A 307 13.15 25.65 11.99
N GLN A 308 12.12 25.54 11.15
CA GLN A 308 10.85 26.25 11.35
C GLN A 308 10.08 25.74 12.57
N GLY A 309 10.09 24.42 12.75
CA GLY A 309 9.43 23.70 13.83
C GLY A 309 10.22 23.67 15.14
N ASN A 310 11.28 24.46 15.33
CA ASN A 310 12.17 24.37 16.49
C ASN A 310 11.50 24.62 17.86
N LYS A 311 10.26 25.14 17.87
CA LYS A 311 9.42 25.34 19.06
C LYS A 311 8.37 24.23 19.28
N VAL A 312 8.27 23.29 18.34
CA VAL A 312 7.43 22.08 18.43
C VAL A 312 8.19 21.01 19.19
N ALA A 313 7.48 20.24 20.03
CA ALA A 313 8.06 19.11 20.77
C ALA A 313 8.73 18.10 19.82
N VAL A 314 9.88 17.54 20.23
CA VAL A 314 10.70 16.63 19.42
C VAL A 314 9.90 15.40 19.00
N GLU A 315 9.04 14.88 19.87
CA GLU A 315 8.18 13.72 19.60
C GLU A 315 7.18 14.00 18.48
N ALA A 316 6.62 15.21 18.43
CA ALA A 316 5.68 15.61 17.38
C ALA A 316 6.39 15.88 16.05
N GLN A 317 7.60 16.45 16.08
CA GLN A 317 8.47 16.53 14.90
C GLN A 317 8.77 15.12 14.35
N ASP A 318 9.15 14.18 15.23
CA ASP A 318 9.49 12.81 14.86
C ASP A 318 8.29 12.05 14.28
N ILE A 319 7.08 12.22 14.84
CA ILE A 319 5.84 11.64 14.30
C ILE A 319 5.62 12.12 12.86
N ILE A 320 5.68 13.45 12.61
CA ILE A 320 5.46 14.05 11.28
C ILE A 320 6.52 13.58 10.27
N ILE A 321 7.80 13.51 10.68
CA ILE A 321 8.87 13.01 9.81
C ILE A 321 8.64 11.53 9.51
N SER A 322 8.44 10.68 10.53
CA SER A 322 8.29 9.23 10.32
C SER A 322 7.04 8.86 9.51
N SER A 323 5.90 9.55 9.70
CA SER A 323 4.70 9.30 8.91
C SER A 323 4.85 9.75 7.46
N SER A 324 5.61 10.82 7.21
CA SER A 324 5.94 11.29 5.85
C SER A 324 6.90 10.32 5.14
N LEU A 325 7.91 9.83 5.85
CA LEU A 325 8.83 8.80 5.32
C LEU A 325 8.09 7.50 5.04
N MET A 326 7.19 7.07 5.93
CA MET A 326 6.36 5.87 5.73
C MET A 326 5.51 5.96 4.45
N LEU A 327 4.98 7.14 4.12
CA LEU A 327 4.21 7.37 2.90
C LEU A 327 5.08 7.33 1.62
N ASP A 328 6.30 7.88 1.63
CA ASP A 328 7.25 7.70 0.50
C ASP A 328 7.74 6.25 0.42
N ALA A 329 7.83 5.54 1.55
CA ALA A 329 8.38 4.19 1.69
C ALA A 329 7.43 3.08 1.22
N PHE A 330 6.11 3.26 1.33
CA PHE A 330 5.12 2.25 0.93
C PHE A 330 3.92 2.88 0.19
N PRO A 331 4.15 3.55 -0.97
CA PRO A 331 3.07 4.09 -1.77
C PRO A 331 2.24 2.96 -2.41
N PRO A 332 0.97 3.21 -2.78
CA PRO A 332 0.09 2.20 -3.37
C PRO A 332 0.72 1.46 -4.56
N ASN A 333 0.51 0.15 -4.61
CA ASN A 333 1.00 -0.79 -5.63
C ASN A 333 2.54 -0.97 -5.70
N MET A 334 3.32 -0.41 -4.79
CA MET A 334 4.76 -0.68 -4.71
C MET A 334 5.05 -2.05 -4.08
N HIS A 335 6.18 -2.66 -4.46
CA HIS A 335 6.73 -3.83 -3.78
C HIS A 335 7.11 -3.52 -2.32
N GLU A 336 6.66 -4.36 -1.40
CA GLU A 336 6.91 -4.27 0.04
C GLU A 336 8.31 -4.80 0.36
N PHE A 337 9.32 -3.93 0.26
CA PHE A 337 10.67 -4.23 0.75
C PHE A 337 10.71 -4.20 2.27
N HIS A 338 11.59 -5.03 2.86
CA HIS A 338 11.81 -5.05 4.30
C HIS A 338 12.14 -3.64 4.84
N PRO A 339 11.41 -3.13 5.86
CA PRO A 339 11.43 -1.71 6.22
C PRO A 339 12.78 -1.22 6.76
N ILE A 340 13.54 -2.10 7.41
CA ILE A 340 14.88 -1.79 7.93
C ILE A 340 15.83 -1.46 6.77
N ASP A 341 15.90 -2.33 5.76
CA ASP A 341 16.82 -2.16 4.63
C ASP A 341 16.43 -0.96 3.78
N LEU A 342 15.12 -0.78 3.54
CA LEU A 342 14.59 0.38 2.85
C LEU A 342 14.96 1.69 3.59
N PHE A 343 14.76 1.75 4.91
CA PHE A 343 15.09 2.95 5.69
C PHE A 343 16.59 3.24 5.70
N ARG A 344 17.42 2.23 5.97
CA ARG A 344 18.89 2.36 6.01
C ARG A 344 19.47 2.79 4.68
N GLN A 345 18.95 2.24 3.58
CA GLN A 345 19.48 2.50 2.26
C GLN A 345 18.99 3.83 1.64
N ARG A 346 17.80 4.33 2.04
CA ARG A 346 17.18 5.52 1.41
C ARG A 346 17.11 6.75 2.32
N TYR A 347 16.85 6.60 3.62
CA TYR A 347 16.53 7.71 4.51
C TYR A 347 17.57 7.97 5.59
N TRP A 348 18.32 6.96 6.04
CA TRP A 348 19.30 7.10 7.13
C TRP A 348 20.25 8.28 6.93
N GLN A 349 20.95 8.32 5.78
CA GLN A 349 21.93 9.38 5.51
C GLN A 349 21.28 10.77 5.32
N PRO A 350 20.21 10.94 4.52
CA PRO A 350 19.48 12.22 4.46
C PRO A 350 18.95 12.72 5.82
N CYS A 351 18.37 11.85 6.64
CA CYS A 351 17.90 12.21 7.97
C CYS A 351 19.05 12.60 8.89
N LEU A 352 20.15 11.85 8.88
CA LEU A 352 21.34 12.13 9.67
C LEU A 352 21.95 13.50 9.31
N ASP A 353 22.07 13.80 8.02
CA ASP A 353 22.64 15.07 7.54
C ASP A 353 21.68 16.26 7.74
N ALA A 354 20.37 16.03 7.79
CA ALA A 354 19.39 17.05 8.18
C ALA A 354 19.39 17.34 9.69
N LEU A 355 19.65 16.32 10.52
CA LEU A 355 19.63 16.42 11.98
C LEU A 355 20.95 16.92 12.58
N LYS A 356 22.10 16.55 12.01
CA LYS A 356 23.44 16.98 12.47
C LYS A 356 23.55 18.48 12.76
N PRO A 357 23.07 19.41 11.89
CA PRO A 357 23.16 20.86 12.15
C PRO A 357 22.21 21.37 13.23
N VAL A 358 21.18 20.60 13.60
CA VAL A 358 20.11 21.02 14.52
C VAL A 358 20.38 20.53 15.95
N VAL A 359 20.87 19.30 16.12
CA VAL A 359 21.06 18.67 17.44
C VAL A 359 22.50 18.22 17.72
N GLY A 360 23.42 18.35 16.75
CA GLY A 360 24.79 17.84 16.86
C GLY A 360 24.92 16.35 16.55
N GLY A 361 26.15 15.89 16.30
CA GLY A 361 26.43 14.57 15.70
C GLY A 361 25.86 13.37 16.44
N ALA A 362 26.18 13.21 17.73
CA ALA A 362 25.76 12.03 18.51
C ALA A 362 24.24 11.98 18.73
N ALA A 363 23.62 13.13 19.06
CA ALA A 363 22.17 13.22 19.21
C ALA A 363 21.42 13.00 17.89
N ALA A 364 22.00 13.41 16.76
CA ALA A 364 21.42 13.14 15.44
C ALA A 364 21.36 11.63 15.15
N VAL A 365 22.40 10.85 15.45
CA VAL A 365 22.39 9.39 15.26
C VAL A 365 21.28 8.73 16.09
N HIS A 366 21.19 9.04 17.38
CA HIS A 366 20.13 8.51 18.25
C HIS A 366 18.73 8.90 17.75
N ARG A 367 18.57 10.13 17.24
CA ARG A 367 17.30 10.59 16.69
C ARG A 367 16.94 9.93 15.35
N VAL A 368 17.92 9.58 14.50
CA VAL A 368 17.68 8.76 13.30
C VAL A 368 17.25 7.34 13.69
N GLN A 369 17.81 6.74 14.74
CA GLN A 369 17.39 5.43 15.25
C GLN A 369 15.94 5.47 15.81
N SER A 370 15.54 6.56 16.47
CA SER A 370 14.13 6.83 16.85
C SER A 370 13.21 6.86 15.61
N LEU A 371 13.62 7.56 14.54
CA LEU A 371 12.86 7.62 13.29
C LEU A 371 12.76 6.26 12.58
N GLU A 372 13.87 5.50 12.50
CA GLU A 372 13.90 4.13 11.97
C GLU A 372 12.87 3.25 12.71
N SER A 373 12.93 3.26 14.05
CA SER A 373 12.03 2.49 14.92
C SER A 373 10.56 2.87 14.74
N ARG A 374 10.26 4.17 14.56
CA ARG A 374 8.90 4.67 14.30
C ARG A 374 8.37 4.24 12.93
N VAL A 375 9.20 4.25 11.88
CA VAL A 375 8.82 3.76 10.55
C VAL A 375 8.56 2.25 10.57
N ILE A 376 9.41 1.47 11.23
CA ILE A 376 9.22 0.01 11.39
C ILE A 376 7.93 -0.30 12.15
N ASN A 377 7.67 0.37 13.28
CA ASN A 377 6.44 0.17 14.05
C ASN A 377 5.19 0.57 13.25
N SER A 378 5.29 1.63 12.42
CA SER A 378 4.21 2.05 11.52
C SER A 378 3.97 1.05 10.38
N HIS A 379 5.01 0.39 9.88
CA HIS A 379 4.92 -0.70 8.91
C HIS A 379 4.23 -1.94 9.51
N ILE A 380 4.57 -2.31 10.75
CA ILE A 380 3.90 -3.40 11.48
C ILE A 380 2.41 -3.08 11.69
N ASP A 381 2.09 -1.84 12.06
CA ASP A 381 0.71 -1.37 12.21
C ASP A 381 -0.07 -1.37 10.88
N MET A 382 0.60 -1.04 9.76
CA MET A 382 0.04 -1.11 8.40
C MET A 382 -0.41 -2.53 8.05
N ILE A 383 0.49 -3.51 8.22
CA ILE A 383 0.21 -4.94 7.98
C ILE A 383 -0.93 -5.42 8.88
N ASN A 384 -0.83 -5.18 10.19
CA ASN A 384 -1.79 -5.68 11.18
C ASN A 384 -3.21 -5.16 10.97
N ARG A 385 -3.37 -3.95 10.43
CA ARG A 385 -4.68 -3.35 10.11
C ARG A 385 -5.19 -3.67 8.71
N GLY A 386 -4.33 -4.21 7.82
CA GLY A 386 -4.62 -4.28 6.39
C GLY A 386 -4.85 -2.90 5.75
N ALA A 387 -4.23 -1.85 6.34
CA ALA A 387 -4.37 -0.47 5.92
C ALA A 387 -3.28 -0.10 4.90
N SER A 388 -3.48 0.98 4.13
CA SER A 388 -2.39 1.56 3.34
C SER A 388 -1.56 2.54 4.17
N ALA A 389 -0.32 2.81 3.73
CA ALA A 389 0.50 3.87 4.32
C ALA A 389 -0.17 5.26 4.23
N LEU A 390 -1.07 5.47 3.25
CA LEU A 390 -1.86 6.70 3.12
C LEU A 390 -2.91 6.80 4.23
N ASP A 391 -3.63 5.73 4.55
CA ASP A 391 -4.64 5.72 5.62
C ASP A 391 -3.98 6.01 6.99
N LEU A 392 -2.82 5.39 7.26
CA LEU A 392 -2.04 5.68 8.46
C LEU A 392 -1.55 7.14 8.49
N HIS A 393 -1.04 7.65 7.37
CA HIS A 393 -0.57 9.03 7.27
C HIS A 393 -1.72 10.03 7.49
N GLN A 394 -2.89 9.78 6.92
CA GLN A 394 -4.09 10.60 7.10
C GLN A 394 -4.55 10.59 8.56
N GLY A 395 -4.66 9.43 9.21
CA GLY A 395 -5.03 9.35 10.62
C GLY A 395 -4.06 10.10 11.53
N GLN A 396 -2.74 10.03 11.26
CA GLN A 396 -1.73 10.83 11.98
C GLN A 396 -1.87 12.34 11.73
N GLN A 397 -2.18 12.75 10.49
CA GLN A 397 -2.44 14.16 10.18
C GLN A 397 -3.73 14.67 10.83
N GLU A 398 -4.81 13.89 10.86
CA GLU A 398 -6.07 14.27 11.50
C GLU A 398 -5.89 14.48 13.00
N GLN A 399 -5.21 13.55 13.68
CA GLN A 399 -4.92 13.64 15.11
C GLN A 399 -4.04 14.86 15.49
N HIS A 400 -3.25 15.37 14.54
CA HIS A 400 -2.38 16.54 14.73
C HIS A 400 -2.81 17.76 13.91
N ARG A 401 -4.02 17.76 13.34
CA ARG A 401 -4.50 18.82 12.46
C ARG A 401 -4.63 20.12 13.25
N PRO A 402 -3.99 21.22 12.84
CA PRO A 402 -4.19 22.51 13.47
C PRO A 402 -5.63 22.97 13.21
N GLN A 403 -6.42 23.10 14.28
CA GLN A 403 -7.83 23.52 14.24
C GLN A 403 -8.01 24.90 14.89
N HIS A 404 -7.20 25.21 15.91
CA HIS A 404 -7.36 26.38 16.77
C HIS A 404 -6.34 27.46 16.45
N SER A 405 -6.70 28.37 15.55
CA SER A 405 -5.88 29.53 15.19
C SER A 405 -5.83 30.57 16.31
N LEU A 406 -4.61 31.00 16.65
CA LEU A 406 -4.32 32.05 17.63
C LEU A 406 -4.05 33.38 16.91
N ALA A 407 -4.23 34.50 17.62
CA ALA A 407 -4.01 35.85 17.08
C ALA A 407 -2.60 36.11 16.51
N CYS A 408 -1.60 35.32 16.93
CA CYS A 408 -0.23 35.36 16.41
C CYS A 408 -0.02 34.58 15.10
N GLY A 409 -1.09 34.15 14.42
CA GLY A 409 -1.05 33.41 13.15
C GLY A 409 -0.70 31.93 13.24
N HIS A 410 -0.34 31.43 14.42
CA HIS A 410 -0.10 30.01 14.67
C HIS A 410 -1.41 29.29 14.96
N ALA A 411 -1.49 27.98 14.67
CA ALA A 411 -2.65 27.15 15.01
C ALA A 411 -2.24 25.90 15.79
N LEU A 412 -3.14 25.41 16.65
CA LEU A 412 -2.94 24.24 17.50
C LEU A 412 -3.96 23.14 17.18
N CYS A 413 -3.57 21.87 17.34
CA CYS A 413 -4.53 20.75 17.37
C CYS A 413 -5.10 20.56 18.78
N ASP A 414 -6.17 19.77 18.90
CA ASP A 414 -6.85 19.48 20.18
C ASP A 414 -5.87 18.97 21.25
N ALA A 415 -4.99 18.03 20.88
CA ALA A 415 -3.97 17.49 21.80
C ALA A 415 -2.94 18.52 22.27
N CYS A 416 -2.63 19.55 21.47
CA CYS A 416 -1.79 20.67 21.89
C CYS A 416 -2.55 21.63 22.82
N VAL A 417 -3.85 21.81 22.62
CA VAL A 417 -4.72 22.59 23.51
C VAL A 417 -4.85 21.91 24.87
N GLU A 418 -5.15 20.60 24.90
CA GLU A 418 -5.19 19.80 26.14
C GLU A 418 -3.85 19.85 26.92
N ARG A 419 -2.71 19.85 26.20
CA ARG A 419 -1.37 19.78 26.80
C ARG A 419 -0.86 21.12 27.34
N TYR A 420 -1.17 22.23 26.69
CA TYR A 420 -0.59 23.54 27.00
C TYR A 420 -1.59 24.55 27.61
N GLY A 421 -2.90 24.31 27.48
CA GLY A 421 -3.93 25.13 28.11
C GLY A 421 -4.24 24.69 29.54
N GLN A 422 -4.63 25.63 30.39
CA GLN A 422 -5.07 25.34 31.76
C GLN A 422 -6.60 25.15 31.82
N PRO A 423 -7.12 24.09 32.45
CA PRO A 423 -8.55 23.91 32.63
C PRO A 423 -9.07 24.84 33.74
N PRO A 424 -10.13 25.64 33.50
CA PRO A 424 -10.76 26.45 34.53
C PRO A 424 -11.59 25.58 35.48
N SER A 425 -11.69 25.97 36.75
CA SER A 425 -12.20 25.12 37.85
C SER A 425 -13.66 24.64 37.75
N ARG A 426 -14.41 25.04 36.71
CA ARG A 426 -15.85 24.73 36.54
C ARG A 426 -16.29 24.53 35.08
N ALA A 427 -15.38 24.38 34.12
CA ALA A 427 -15.76 24.09 32.73
C ALA A 427 -14.92 22.93 32.16
N GLU A 428 -15.50 21.74 32.18
CA GLU A 428 -14.91 20.53 31.60
C GLU A 428 -14.70 20.72 30.09
N SER A 429 -13.59 20.17 29.56
CA SER A 429 -13.15 20.33 28.16
C SER A 429 -12.90 21.76 27.67
N THR A 430 -12.88 22.76 28.56
CA THR A 430 -12.43 24.12 28.25
C THR A 430 -10.98 24.32 28.68
N TYR A 431 -10.18 24.98 27.85
CA TYR A 431 -8.75 25.19 28.08
C TYR A 431 -8.38 26.65 27.81
N ILE A 432 -7.75 27.30 28.79
CA ILE A 432 -7.27 28.68 28.68
C ILE A 432 -5.78 28.66 28.36
N LEU A 433 -5.42 29.25 27.22
CA LEU A 433 -4.05 29.63 26.89
C LEU A 433 -3.84 31.08 27.31
N GLU A 434 -2.70 31.36 27.97
CA GLU A 434 -2.25 32.72 28.35
C GLU A 434 -1.13 33.24 27.43
N ALA A 435 -0.43 32.34 26.74
CA ALA A 435 0.56 32.65 25.72
C ALA A 435 0.59 31.52 24.67
N CYS A 436 0.97 31.88 23.44
CA CYS A 436 1.14 30.90 22.38
C CYS A 436 2.30 29.95 22.73
N PRO A 437 2.10 28.62 22.82
CA PRO A 437 3.16 27.70 23.22
C PRO A 437 4.32 27.69 22.21
N LEU A 438 4.03 27.98 20.94
CA LEU A 438 5.00 28.14 19.88
C LEU A 438 5.73 29.48 20.01
N CYS A 439 5.13 30.61 19.60
CA CYS A 439 5.88 31.88 19.50
C CYS A 439 6.08 32.64 20.82
N ARG A 440 5.45 32.20 21.93
CA ARG A 440 5.47 32.84 23.26
C ARG A 440 4.91 34.26 23.32
N GLN A 441 4.26 34.73 22.26
CA GLN A 441 3.43 35.93 22.31
C GLN A 441 2.29 35.72 23.31
N PRO A 442 2.03 36.67 24.23
CA PRO A 442 0.87 36.64 25.10
C PRO A 442 -0.42 36.53 24.27
N CYS A 443 -1.31 35.63 24.65
CA CYS A 443 -2.63 35.51 24.06
C CYS A 443 -3.57 34.93 25.10
N LEU A 444 -4.64 35.64 25.46
CA LEU A 444 -5.68 35.11 26.33
C LEU A 444 -6.76 34.46 25.44
N THR A 445 -6.69 33.15 25.25
CA THR A 445 -7.58 32.42 24.34
C THR A 445 -8.19 31.24 25.07
N SER A 446 -9.52 31.25 25.21
CA SER A 446 -10.30 30.12 25.72
C SER A 446 -10.74 29.25 24.55
N ILE A 447 -10.41 27.97 24.59
CA ILE A 447 -10.75 26.98 23.57
C ILE A 447 -11.59 25.90 24.22
N VAL A 448 -12.77 25.63 23.64
CA VAL A 448 -13.64 24.53 24.07
C VAL A 448 -13.43 23.37 23.12
N LEU A 449 -12.99 22.24 23.64
CA LEU A 449 -12.83 20.99 22.90
C LEU A 449 -14.10 20.14 23.05
N LEU A 450 -14.38 19.30 22.07
CA LEU A 450 -15.43 18.29 22.19
C LEU A 450 -14.96 17.24 23.22
N PRO A 451 -15.77 16.89 24.25
CA PRO A 451 -15.42 15.81 25.16
C PRO A 451 -15.19 14.51 24.38
N ARG A 452 -14.17 13.73 24.75
CA ARG A 452 -13.77 12.49 24.03
C ARG A 452 -14.85 11.41 23.92
N THR A 453 -15.92 11.52 24.71
CA THR A 453 -17.09 10.64 24.73
C THR A 453 -18.32 11.23 24.03
N ALA A 454 -18.26 12.48 23.56
CA ALA A 454 -19.36 13.16 22.87
C ALA A 454 -19.27 12.97 21.35
N ALA A 455 -20.42 12.67 20.73
CA ALA A 455 -20.58 12.78 19.28
C ALA A 455 -20.96 14.21 18.90
N VAL A 456 -20.64 14.65 17.68
CA VAL A 456 -20.99 15.98 17.17
C VAL A 456 -22.51 16.16 17.09
N ARG A 457 -23.03 17.19 17.77
CA ARG A 457 -24.46 17.52 17.87
C ARG A 457 -24.81 18.56 16.81
N ALA A 458 -25.33 18.10 15.68
CA ALA A 458 -25.70 18.94 14.55
C ALA A 458 -27.19 19.34 14.58
N LEU A 459 -27.48 20.62 14.36
CA LEU A 459 -28.82 21.13 14.06
C LEU A 459 -28.92 21.50 12.56
N THR A 460 -30.02 21.10 11.91
CA THR A 460 -30.37 21.55 10.55
C THR A 460 -31.76 22.21 10.56
N VAL A 461 -31.89 23.33 9.83
CA VAL A 461 -33.15 24.10 9.73
C VAL A 461 -33.48 24.39 8.27
N ASP A 462 -34.53 23.74 7.76
CA ASP A 462 -34.94 23.85 6.36
C ASP A 462 -35.63 25.18 6.00
N GLY A 463 -35.38 25.64 4.78
CA GLY A 463 -35.88 26.88 4.22
C GLY A 463 -37.35 26.82 3.79
N GLY A 464 -38.26 27.11 4.72
CA GLY A 464 -39.71 27.08 4.47
C GLY A 464 -40.36 28.40 4.01
N GLY A 465 -39.62 29.52 3.96
CA GLY A 465 -40.20 30.86 3.89
C GLY A 465 -40.93 31.21 5.20
N ILE A 466 -42.15 31.74 5.13
CA ILE A 466 -42.99 32.00 6.31
C ILE A 466 -43.23 30.73 7.17
N ARG A 467 -43.14 29.54 6.58
CA ARG A 467 -43.26 28.25 7.28
C ARG A 467 -42.12 27.96 8.24
N GLY A 468 -41.01 28.72 8.20
CA GLY A 468 -39.92 28.64 9.18
C GLY A 468 -40.37 28.91 10.63
N ILE A 469 -41.56 29.51 10.83
CA ILE A 469 -42.19 29.64 12.15
C ILE A 469 -42.41 28.29 12.85
N VAL A 470 -42.63 27.20 12.09
CA VAL A 470 -42.79 25.85 12.66
C VAL A 470 -41.47 25.38 13.28
N SER A 471 -40.34 25.55 12.58
CA SER A 471 -39.02 25.22 13.09
C SER A 471 -38.64 26.05 14.32
N LEU A 472 -38.98 27.35 14.32
CA LEU A 472 -38.81 28.21 15.50
C LEU A 472 -39.64 27.75 16.70
N GLN A 473 -40.90 27.36 16.48
CA GLN A 473 -41.77 26.85 17.55
C GLN A 473 -41.22 25.54 18.16
N ILE A 474 -40.62 24.67 17.34
CA ILE A 474 -39.96 23.45 17.80
C ILE A 474 -38.70 23.77 18.63
N LEU A 475 -37.86 24.71 18.18
CA LEU A 475 -36.68 25.14 18.95
C LEU A 475 -37.06 25.81 20.28
N LEU A 476 -38.10 26.64 20.31
CA LEU A 476 -38.67 27.22 21.53
C LEU A 476 -39.20 26.14 22.48
N THR A 477 -39.90 25.12 21.95
CA THR A 477 -40.41 24.00 22.75
C THR A 477 -39.27 23.18 23.35
N LEU A 478 -38.20 22.93 22.59
CA LEU A 478 -36.99 22.28 23.08
C LEU A 478 -36.31 23.11 24.18
N GLN A 479 -36.16 24.42 24.00
CA GLN A 479 -35.57 25.29 25.03
C GLN A 479 -36.41 25.30 26.33
N ASN A 480 -37.73 25.31 26.21
CA ASN A 480 -38.64 25.24 27.36
C ASN A 480 -38.54 23.91 28.11
N LEU A 481 -38.32 22.79 27.40
CA LEU A 481 -38.11 21.47 27.99
C LEU A 481 -36.74 21.33 28.69
N LEU A 482 -35.71 22.02 28.19
CA LEU A 482 -34.37 22.08 28.80
C LEU A 482 -34.33 23.02 30.02
N GLY A 483 -35.23 24.00 30.06
CA GLY A 483 -35.31 24.99 31.14
C GLY A 483 -34.22 26.08 31.06
N PRO A 484 -34.26 27.08 31.96
CA PRO A 484 -33.43 28.29 31.87
C PRO A 484 -31.94 28.07 32.20
N HIS A 485 -31.59 26.92 32.80
CA HIS A 485 -30.21 26.60 33.17
C HIS A 485 -29.48 25.74 32.14
N CYS A 486 -30.14 25.34 31.06
CA CYS A 486 -29.53 24.58 29.97
C CYS A 486 -29.91 25.23 28.62
N PRO A 487 -29.12 26.22 28.15
CA PRO A 487 -29.35 26.84 26.86
C PRO A 487 -29.19 25.82 25.73
N LEU A 488 -30.21 25.69 24.88
CA LEU A 488 -30.18 24.87 23.66
C LEU A 488 -28.96 25.15 22.76
N PRO A 489 -28.43 26.39 22.63
CA PRO A 489 -27.20 26.65 21.87
C PRO A 489 -25.97 25.92 22.41
N ASP A 490 -25.88 25.66 23.71
CA ASP A 490 -24.73 24.99 24.32
C ASP A 490 -24.79 23.46 24.12
N LEU A 491 -25.92 22.97 23.59
CA LEU A 491 -26.13 21.59 23.16
C LEU A 491 -25.92 21.37 21.66
N ILE A 492 -25.52 22.40 20.89
CA ILE A 492 -25.37 22.34 19.44
C ILE A 492 -23.93 22.71 19.06
N ASP A 493 -23.20 21.78 18.46
CA ASP A 493 -21.82 21.98 18.03
C ASP A 493 -21.72 22.60 16.63
N VAL A 494 -22.72 22.33 15.78
CA VAL A 494 -22.82 22.93 14.44
C VAL A 494 -24.28 23.13 14.06
N ALA A 495 -24.60 24.28 13.45
CA ALA A 495 -25.94 24.62 13.02
C ALA A 495 -25.96 25.06 11.55
N PHE A 496 -26.77 24.39 10.73
CA PHE A 496 -26.98 24.69 9.31
C PHE A 496 -28.40 25.18 9.07
N GLY A 497 -28.57 26.19 8.21
CA GLY A 497 -29.87 26.69 7.81
C GLY A 497 -29.93 26.92 6.30
N THR A 498 -31.12 26.82 5.70
CA THR A 498 -31.36 27.22 4.31
C THR A 498 -32.44 28.31 4.23
N SER A 499 -32.30 29.27 3.31
CA SER A 499 -33.22 30.41 3.12
C SER A 499 -33.63 31.09 4.44
N ALA A 500 -34.90 31.03 4.85
CA ALA A 500 -35.40 31.60 6.10
C ALA A 500 -34.71 31.09 7.38
N GLY A 501 -34.10 29.88 7.35
CA GLY A 501 -33.28 29.35 8.43
C GLY A 501 -31.90 30.01 8.56
N MET A 502 -31.55 30.98 7.70
CA MET A 502 -30.23 31.63 7.66
C MET A 502 -30.26 33.11 8.08
N SER A 503 -31.43 33.75 8.20
CA SER A 503 -31.55 35.21 8.32
C SER A 503 -32.07 35.67 9.70
N PRO A 504 -31.39 36.57 10.43
CA PRO A 504 -32.07 37.40 11.42
C PRO A 504 -33.07 38.32 10.69
N PRO A 505 -34.29 38.53 11.23
CA PRO A 505 -35.28 39.39 10.57
C PRO A 505 -34.78 40.84 10.54
N GLN A 506 -34.57 41.38 9.35
CA GLN A 506 -34.26 42.80 9.17
C GLN A 506 -35.50 43.67 9.40
N PRO A 507 -35.36 44.88 9.96
CA PRO A 507 -36.46 45.84 10.04
C PRO A 507 -36.93 46.27 8.63
N PRO A 508 -38.21 46.62 8.46
CA PRO A 508 -38.74 47.02 7.16
C PRO A 508 -38.08 48.30 6.64
N PRO A 509 -37.85 48.43 5.31
CA PRO A 509 -37.23 49.61 4.72
C PRO A 509 -38.15 50.84 4.80
N SER A 510 -37.56 52.01 5.04
CA SER A 510 -38.27 53.29 4.89
C SER A 510 -38.49 53.63 3.41
N PRO A 511 -39.58 54.33 3.06
CA PRO A 511 -39.93 54.56 1.67
C PRO A 511 -39.19 55.77 1.08
N ARG A 512 -38.14 55.54 0.27
CA ARG A 512 -37.65 56.43 -0.81
C ARG A 512 -36.48 55.83 -1.59
N GLY A 513 -36.54 55.90 -2.92
CA GLY A 513 -35.39 55.79 -3.83
C GLY A 513 -34.90 54.36 -4.10
N GLY A 514 -35.10 53.87 -5.33
CA GLY A 514 -34.58 52.58 -5.77
C GLY A 514 -33.13 52.63 -6.27
N GLY A 515 -32.44 51.49 -6.23
CA GLY A 515 -31.13 51.32 -6.87
C GLY A 515 -30.33 50.11 -6.36
N ALA A 516 -29.94 49.23 -7.29
CA ALA A 516 -28.89 48.20 -7.18
C ALA A 516 -29.07 46.98 -6.24
N VAL A 517 -29.35 45.84 -6.89
CA VAL A 517 -28.68 44.51 -6.76
C VAL A 517 -28.07 44.13 -5.40
N SER A 518 -28.62 43.10 -4.74
CA SER A 518 -27.90 42.35 -3.69
C SER A 518 -27.35 41.01 -4.22
N PHE A 519 -26.08 40.74 -3.92
CA PHE A 519 -25.45 39.44 -4.14
C PHE A 519 -26.02 38.39 -3.18
N ARG A 520 -26.10 37.12 -3.61
CA ARG A 520 -26.28 35.99 -2.70
C ARG A 520 -24.98 35.76 -1.90
N PRO A 521 -24.97 35.85 -0.55
CA PRO A 521 -23.87 35.32 0.23
C PRO A 521 -23.96 33.77 0.26
N PRO A 522 -22.82 33.06 0.40
CA PRO A 522 -22.81 31.63 0.70
C PRO A 522 -23.33 31.36 2.12
N ALA A 523 -23.54 30.09 2.47
CA ALA A 523 -24.06 29.70 3.78
C ALA A 523 -23.14 30.17 4.92
N VAL A 524 -23.66 31.02 5.80
CA VAL A 524 -22.98 31.52 6.99
C VAL A 524 -23.43 30.68 8.20
N PRO A 525 -22.53 30.26 9.11
CA PRO A 525 -22.93 29.60 10.35
C PRO A 525 -23.88 30.50 11.17
N ILE A 526 -24.95 29.92 11.70
CA ILE A 526 -25.92 30.64 12.54
C ILE A 526 -25.19 31.15 13.78
N SER A 527 -25.08 32.48 13.92
CA SER A 527 -24.38 33.07 15.06
C SER A 527 -25.12 32.79 16.36
N ARG A 528 -24.39 32.64 17.47
CA ARG A 528 -24.94 32.40 18.82
C ARG A 528 -25.97 33.47 19.26
N ALA A 529 -25.94 34.64 18.61
CA ALA A 529 -26.89 35.74 18.77
C ALA A 529 -28.30 35.46 18.18
N TRP A 530 -28.42 34.60 17.18
CA TRP A 530 -29.72 34.27 16.55
C TRP A 530 -30.61 33.46 17.51
N LEU A 531 -30.03 32.45 18.16
CA LEU A 531 -30.73 31.60 19.10
C LEU A 531 -31.11 32.34 20.39
N THR A 532 -30.32 33.32 20.83
CA THR A 532 -30.61 34.15 22.01
C THR A 532 -31.70 35.21 21.78
N GLN A 533 -32.06 35.54 20.54
CA GLN A 533 -33.08 36.55 20.23
C GLN A 533 -34.53 36.05 20.17
N CYS A 534 -34.77 34.73 20.32
CA CYS A 534 -36.10 34.14 20.11
C CYS A 534 -37.20 34.70 21.04
N ASP A 535 -36.89 34.99 22.30
CA ASP A 535 -37.85 35.51 23.30
C ASP A 535 -38.37 36.92 22.98
N CYS A 536 -37.52 37.78 22.41
CA CYS A 536 -37.91 39.15 22.03
C CYS A 536 -38.83 39.18 20.80
N LEU A 537 -38.72 38.18 19.91
CA LEU A 537 -39.53 38.08 18.70
C LEU A 537 -40.96 37.61 19.01
N TYR A 538 -41.13 36.66 19.96
CA TYR A 538 -42.44 36.10 20.29
C TYR A 538 -43.40 37.14 20.88
N ARG A 539 -42.92 38.03 21.78
CA ARG A 539 -43.75 39.12 22.34
C ARG A 539 -44.24 40.12 21.28
N ARG A 540 -43.48 40.33 20.20
CA ARG A 540 -43.89 41.20 19.08
C ARG A 540 -44.86 40.50 18.13
N ALA A 541 -44.73 39.19 17.93
CA ALA A 541 -45.68 38.40 17.14
C ALA A 541 -47.08 38.35 17.78
N GLN A 542 -47.19 38.16 19.10
CA GLN A 542 -48.48 38.13 19.80
C GLN A 542 -49.32 39.41 19.62
N VAL A 543 -48.68 40.58 19.57
CA VAL A 543 -49.37 41.87 19.35
C VAL A 543 -49.94 41.97 17.93
N ALA A 544 -49.28 41.37 16.93
CA ALA A 544 -49.77 41.35 15.56
C ALA A 544 -50.95 40.37 15.37
N THR A 545 -50.91 39.20 16.02
CA THR A 545 -51.98 38.18 15.89
C THR A 545 -53.30 38.61 16.52
N LEU A 546 -53.28 39.47 17.56
CA LEU A 546 -54.48 40.02 18.20
C LEU A 546 -55.28 41.00 17.31
N LEU A 547 -54.73 41.44 16.18
CA LEU A 547 -55.38 42.38 15.25
C LEU A 547 -55.92 41.72 13.97
N ALA A 548 -55.74 40.40 13.80
CA ALA A 548 -56.20 39.65 12.62
C ALA A 548 -57.34 38.70 12.98
N SER A 549 -58.58 39.10 12.70
CA SER A 549 -59.79 38.37 13.11
C SER A 549 -60.09 37.08 12.33
N SER A 550 -60.44 36.04 13.09
CA SER A 550 -61.37 34.94 12.79
C SER A 550 -61.15 33.97 11.61
N THR A 551 -60.12 34.09 10.75
CA THR A 551 -59.94 33.13 9.61
C THR A 551 -58.70 32.23 9.67
N ALA A 552 -57.84 32.36 10.68
CA ALA A 552 -56.58 31.61 10.77
C ALA A 552 -56.67 30.25 11.49
N VAL A 553 -57.75 29.96 12.22
CA VAL A 553 -57.83 28.79 13.12
C VAL A 553 -58.01 27.48 12.36
N ASP A 554 -58.86 27.47 11.33
CA ASP A 554 -59.20 26.23 10.59
C ASP A 554 -58.06 25.71 9.70
N PHE A 555 -57.16 26.59 9.25
CA PHE A 555 -56.01 26.20 8.42
C PHE A 555 -54.95 25.41 9.20
N PHE A 556 -54.87 25.57 10.53
CA PHE A 556 -53.82 24.96 11.35
C PHE A 556 -54.13 23.52 11.79
N HIS A 557 -55.38 23.13 11.95
CA HIS A 557 -55.73 21.78 12.44
C HIS A 557 -55.52 20.66 11.39
N GLY A 558 -55.51 20.98 10.10
CA GLY A 558 -55.54 19.97 9.03
C GLY A 558 -54.19 19.41 8.55
N HIS A 559 -53.04 19.98 8.93
CA HIS A 559 -51.75 19.68 8.26
C HIS A 559 -50.59 19.22 9.17
N VAL A 560 -50.82 19.02 10.47
CA VAL A 560 -49.76 18.58 11.42
C VAL A 560 -49.29 17.13 11.17
N ARG A 561 -50.01 16.33 10.36
CA ARG A 561 -49.74 14.89 10.16
C ARG A 561 -48.57 14.52 9.23
N SER A 562 -47.84 15.47 8.63
CA SER A 562 -46.84 15.14 7.58
C SER A 562 -45.60 16.04 7.55
N TYR A 563 -44.90 16.19 8.67
CA TYR A 563 -43.57 16.81 8.70
C TYR A 563 -42.59 16.02 9.56
N ALA A 564 -41.52 15.51 8.93
CA ALA A 564 -40.43 14.82 9.60
C ALA A 564 -39.32 15.83 9.96
N VAL A 565 -39.11 16.08 11.25
CA VAL A 565 -37.91 16.76 11.75
C VAL A 565 -36.92 15.68 12.19
N SER A 566 -35.79 15.57 11.49
CA SER A 566 -34.79 14.56 11.79
C SER A 566 -33.85 15.03 12.91
N LEU A 567 -34.21 14.72 14.15
CA LEU A 567 -33.39 14.96 15.35
C LEU A 567 -32.64 13.68 15.72
N THR A 568 -31.36 13.59 15.36
CA THR A 568 -30.49 12.48 15.80
C THR A 568 -29.94 12.79 17.20
N VAL A 569 -30.62 12.31 18.24
CA VAL A 569 -30.24 12.55 19.65
C VAL A 569 -30.01 11.22 20.37
N GLY A 570 -29.01 11.20 21.27
CA GLY A 570 -28.61 10.00 22.01
C GLY A 570 -29.74 9.32 22.80
N CYS A 571 -29.62 8.00 22.95
CA CYS A 571 -30.66 7.04 23.34
C CYS A 571 -31.57 7.43 24.53
N THR A 572 -31.06 8.19 25.50
CA THR A 572 -31.75 8.50 26.76
C THR A 572 -32.95 9.46 26.62
N ILE A 573 -33.00 10.29 25.56
CA ILE A 573 -34.09 11.27 25.35
C ILE A 573 -35.28 10.67 24.59
N GLN A 574 -35.03 9.70 23.70
CA GLN A 574 -36.03 8.99 22.89
C GLN A 574 -37.18 8.42 23.75
N THR A 575 -36.83 7.86 24.91
CA THR A 575 -37.76 7.15 25.81
C THR A 575 -38.77 8.07 26.49
N ARG A 576 -38.45 9.37 26.67
CA ARG A 576 -39.39 10.35 27.23
C ARG A 576 -40.33 10.93 26.17
N LEU A 577 -39.85 11.12 24.94
CA LEU A 577 -40.68 11.56 23.81
C LEU A 577 -41.75 10.52 23.44
N ASN A 578 -41.39 9.24 23.39
CA ASN A 578 -42.35 8.17 23.06
C ASN A 578 -43.55 8.10 24.03
N ARG A 579 -43.31 8.25 25.35
CA ARG A 579 -44.40 8.27 26.35
C ARG A 579 -45.34 9.47 26.20
N PHE A 580 -44.87 10.59 25.67
CA PHE A 580 -45.70 11.79 25.47
C PHE A 580 -46.68 11.61 24.29
N CYS A 581 -46.24 10.93 23.22
CA CYS A 581 -47.08 10.58 22.08
C CYS A 581 -48.19 9.56 22.44
N GLU A 582 -47.91 8.61 23.34
CA GLU A 582 -48.91 7.64 23.82
C GLU A 582 -50.01 8.30 24.68
N HIS A 583 -49.65 9.26 25.54
CA HIS A 583 -50.65 9.95 26.37
C HIS A 583 -51.58 10.88 25.58
N THR A 584 -51.15 11.40 24.42
CA THR A 584 -51.99 12.28 23.59
C THR A 584 -52.99 11.52 22.72
N THR A 585 -52.75 10.25 22.39
CA THR A 585 -53.69 9.42 21.61
C THR A 585 -54.85 8.83 22.42
N VAL A 586 -54.71 8.69 23.75
CA VAL A 586 -55.76 8.07 24.59
C VAL A 586 -56.92 9.04 24.89
N ALA A 587 -56.68 10.35 24.92
CA ALA A 587 -57.67 11.35 25.36
C ALA A 587 -58.80 11.66 24.34
N GLN A 588 -58.81 11.06 23.15
CA GLN A 588 -59.85 11.24 22.12
C GLN A 588 -60.42 9.91 21.60
N GLY A 589 -60.23 8.81 22.35
CA GLY A 589 -60.51 7.44 21.91
C GLY A 589 -61.89 6.86 22.24
N ASP A 590 -62.79 7.59 22.90
CA ASP A 590 -64.09 7.07 23.37
C ASP A 590 -65.29 7.62 22.59
N SER A 591 -65.50 7.10 21.37
CA SER A 591 -66.83 6.89 20.76
C SER A 591 -66.73 6.39 19.31
N LEU A 592 -66.25 5.15 19.09
CA LEU A 592 -66.59 4.30 17.93
C LEU A 592 -66.00 2.88 18.11
N GLY A 593 -66.50 2.17 19.11
CA GLY A 593 -66.10 0.80 19.40
C GLY A 593 -66.94 -0.26 18.68
N ARG A 594 -66.25 -1.28 18.14
CA ARG A 594 -66.75 -2.61 17.72
C ARG A 594 -67.48 -2.73 16.37
N MET A 595 -66.76 -3.22 15.36
CA MET A 595 -66.84 -4.65 15.04
C MET A 595 -65.54 -5.18 14.38
N TYR A 596 -65.32 -6.49 14.52
CA TYR A 596 -64.05 -7.20 14.25
C TYR A 596 -64.09 -7.96 12.91
N GLN A 597 -62.93 -8.07 12.22
CA GLN A 597 -62.23 -9.31 11.78
C GLN A 597 -61.12 -8.95 10.74
N ARG A 598 -59.82 -9.27 10.87
CA ARG A 598 -59.09 -10.59 10.77
C ARG A 598 -59.29 -11.24 9.38
N VAL A 599 -58.30 -11.75 8.59
CA VAL A 599 -56.96 -12.38 8.80
C VAL A 599 -56.05 -12.17 7.50
N PRO A 600 -54.94 -12.91 7.19
CA PRO A 600 -53.50 -12.70 7.51
C PRO A 600 -52.50 -12.40 6.34
N LYS A 601 -51.19 -12.37 6.69
CA LYS A 601 -49.97 -12.34 5.85
C LYS A 601 -49.68 -13.60 5.00
N SER A 602 -49.05 -13.42 3.83
CA SER A 602 -48.11 -14.32 3.10
C SER A 602 -47.51 -13.56 1.89
N ARG A 603 -46.51 -13.99 1.10
CA ARG A 603 -45.22 -14.72 1.31
C ARG A 603 -44.23 -14.26 0.19
N SER A 604 -42.94 -14.58 0.28
CA SER A 604 -41.90 -14.25 -0.73
C SER A 604 -41.75 -15.32 -1.85
N PRO A 605 -41.28 -14.96 -3.06
CA PRO A 605 -40.99 -15.90 -4.15
C PRO A 605 -39.49 -16.31 -4.28
N PRO A 606 -39.17 -17.50 -4.85
CA PRO A 606 -37.80 -18.04 -5.03
C PRO A 606 -37.22 -17.81 -6.46
N PRO A 607 -35.95 -18.21 -6.76
CA PRO A 607 -35.25 -17.85 -8.01
C PRO A 607 -35.46 -18.85 -9.18
N PRO A 608 -35.11 -18.48 -10.42
CA PRO A 608 -35.29 -19.34 -11.61
C PRO A 608 -34.08 -20.24 -11.90
N SER A 609 -34.36 -21.44 -12.43
CA SER A 609 -33.37 -22.39 -12.98
C SER A 609 -33.56 -22.59 -14.49
N MET A 610 -32.49 -22.97 -15.19
CA MET A 610 -32.48 -23.22 -16.64
C MET A 610 -33.31 -24.46 -17.04
N ALA A 611 -33.89 -24.46 -18.23
CA ALA A 611 -33.57 -25.39 -19.34
C ALA A 611 -34.72 -25.51 -20.36
N GLN A 612 -34.45 -25.12 -21.61
CA GLN A 612 -34.70 -25.90 -22.84
C GLN A 612 -33.57 -25.58 -23.82
#